data_AF-A0A068LMH6-F1
#
_entry.id   AF-A0A068LMH6-F1
#
_cell.length_a   1.000
_cell.length_b   1.000
_cell.length_c   1.000
_cell.angle_alpha   90.00
_cell.angle_beta   90.00
_cell.angle_gamma   90.00
#
_symmetry.space_group_name_H-M   'P 1'
#
loop_
_entity.id
_entity.type
_entity.pdbx_description
1 polymer ?
#
loop_
_entity_poly.entity_id
_entity_poly.type
_entity_poly.pdbx_seq_one_letter_code
_entity_poly.pdbx_strand_id
1 'polypeptide(L)'
;MKKEKERRTRSDKKRDVKPTITIQLKECIYRISYITNTPVKDVAETICEAGLVSRKVMDYLSQHFRRPVRLKNTLYMGDLDRPSLRK
;
A
#
# COMPACT_ATOMS: atom_id res chain seq x y z
N MET A 1 -35.03 17.18 -3.19
CA MET A 1 -33.59 17.28 -2.89
C MET A 1 -32.79 16.63 -4.01
N LYS A 2 -32.18 17.42 -4.92
CA LYS A 2 -31.35 16.88 -6.00
C LYS A 2 -30.01 16.45 -5.40
N LYS A 3 -29.65 15.16 -5.50
CA LYS A 3 -28.30 14.68 -5.20
C LYS A 3 -27.33 15.40 -6.15
N GLU A 4 -26.40 16.18 -5.60
CA GLU A 4 -25.29 16.73 -6.38
C GLU A 4 -24.54 15.59 -7.07
N LYS A 5 -24.37 15.69 -8.39
CA LYS A 5 -23.54 14.74 -9.14
C LYS A 5 -22.09 15.01 -8.76
N GLU A 6 -21.53 14.21 -7.85
CA GLU A 6 -20.10 14.22 -7.58
C GLU A 6 -19.32 14.03 -8.89
N ARG A 7 -18.36 14.92 -9.12
CA ARG A 7 -17.49 14.88 -10.30
C ARG A 7 -16.69 13.58 -10.29
N ARG A 8 -16.94 12.72 -11.28
CA ARG A 8 -16.25 11.42 -11.40
C ARG A 8 -14.74 11.65 -11.48
N THR A 9 -14.02 11.17 -10.48
CA THR A 9 -12.57 11.10 -10.51
C THR A 9 -12.17 9.91 -11.39
N ARG A 10 -11.20 10.10 -12.28
CA ARG A 10 -10.62 8.99 -13.06
C ARG A 10 -10.10 7.91 -12.11
N SER A 11 -10.42 6.64 -12.40
CA SER A 11 -10.01 5.49 -11.59
C SER A 11 -8.49 5.33 -11.54
N ASP A 12 -7.80 5.70 -12.63
CA ASP A 12 -6.34 5.62 -12.77
C ASP A 12 -5.58 6.81 -12.16
N LYS A 13 -6.30 7.81 -11.61
CA LYS A 13 -5.66 8.99 -11.03
C LYS A 13 -4.78 8.55 -9.85
N LYS A 14 -3.46 8.65 -10.01
CA LYS A 14 -2.48 8.36 -8.95
C LYS A 14 -2.84 9.18 -7.71
N ARG A 15 -2.94 8.50 -6.57
CA ARG A 15 -3.19 9.13 -5.27
C ARG A 15 -1.86 9.52 -4.64
N ASP A 16 -1.79 10.74 -4.12
CA ASP A 16 -0.67 11.14 -3.28
C ASP A 16 -0.79 10.40 -1.94
N VAL A 17 0.25 9.66 -1.57
CA VAL A 17 0.33 8.91 -0.32
C VAL A 17 1.63 9.31 0.37
N LYS A 18 1.52 9.86 1.58
CA LYS A 18 2.64 10.33 2.39
C LYS A 18 2.74 9.48 3.66
N PRO A 19 3.32 8.28 3.57
CA PRO A 19 3.43 7.41 4.73
C PRO A 19 4.44 7.98 5.72
N THR A 20 4.14 7.84 7.01
CA THR A 20 5.12 8.10 8.07
C THR A 20 6.04 6.90 8.17
N ILE A 21 7.34 7.11 7.96
CA ILE A 21 8.38 6.07 8.04
C ILE A 21 9.53 6.52 8.94
N THR A 22 10.31 5.57 9.43
CA THR A 22 11.52 5.87 10.20
C THR A 22 12.59 6.52 9.31
N ILE A 23 13.44 7.35 9.92
CA ILE A 23 14.53 8.06 9.21
C ILE A 23 15.48 7.05 8.55
N GLN A 24 15.81 5.97 9.25
CA GLN A 24 16.67 4.90 8.73
C GLN A 24 16.11 4.25 7.46
N LEU A 25 14.79 3.99 7.41
CA LEU A 25 14.15 3.43 6.23
C LEU A 25 14.18 4.42 5.06
N LYS A 26 13.92 5.71 5.35
CA LYS A 26 14.04 6.78 4.34
C LYS A 26 15.45 6.80 3.75
N GLU A 27 16.47 6.89 4.57
CA GLU A 27 17.87 6.91 4.12
C GLU A 27 18.22 5.68 3.27
N CYS A 28 17.76 4.50 3.68
CA CYS A 28 17.95 3.26 2.90
C CYS A 28 17.34 3.37 1.49
N ILE A 29 16.10 3.85 1.36
CA ILE A 29 15.44 4.02 0.06
C ILE A 29 16.20 5.03 -0.81
N TYR A 30 16.66 6.15 -0.23
CA TYR A 30 17.46 7.14 -0.97
C TYR A 30 18.81 6.59 -1.42
N ARG A 31 19.47 5.77 -0.60
CA ARG A 31 20.71 5.08 -1.00
C ARG A 31 20.49 4.13 -2.16
N ILE A 32 19.40 3.36 -2.14
CA ILE A 32 19.04 2.47 -3.26
C ILE A 32 18.82 3.30 -4.53
N SER A 33 18.00 4.36 -4.44
CA SER A 33 17.74 5.28 -5.55
C SER A 33 19.02 5.86 -6.16
N TYR A 34 19.98 6.23 -5.32
CA TYR A 34 21.29 6.71 -5.76
C TYR A 34 22.10 5.63 -6.49
N ILE A 35 22.14 4.40 -5.96
CA ILE A 35 22.90 3.28 -6.55
C ILE A 35 22.30 2.84 -7.88
N THR A 36 20.97 2.76 -7.97
CA THR A 36 20.27 2.27 -9.17
C THR A 36 19.99 3.36 -10.19
N ASN A 37 20.28 4.63 -9.87
CA ASN A 37 19.93 5.80 -10.67
C ASN A 37 18.44 5.84 -11.08
N THR A 38 17.58 5.34 -10.21
CA THR A 38 16.12 5.32 -10.42
C THR A 38 15.44 6.26 -9.45
N PRO A 39 14.33 6.92 -9.83
CA PRO A 39 13.58 7.79 -8.93
C PRO A 39 13.15 7.09 -7.63
N VAL A 40 13.21 7.80 -6.50
CA VAL A 40 12.78 7.30 -5.18
C VAL A 40 11.39 6.69 -5.20
N LYS A 41 10.48 7.28 -5.98
CA LYS A 41 9.11 6.79 -6.15
C LYS A 41 9.08 5.39 -6.76
N ASP A 42 9.85 5.16 -7.82
CA ASP A 42 9.83 3.90 -8.56
C ASP A 42 10.53 2.80 -7.73
N VAL A 43 11.57 3.16 -6.98
CA VAL A 43 12.20 2.28 -5.98
C VAL A 43 11.19 1.86 -4.92
N ALA A 44 10.46 2.82 -4.35
CA ALA A 44 9.45 2.53 -3.33
C ALA A 44 8.30 1.66 -3.87
N GLU A 45 7.85 1.93 -5.10
CA GLU A 45 6.86 1.10 -5.81
C GLU A 45 7.36 -0.34 -5.96
N THR A 46 8.59 -0.51 -6.45
CA THR A 46 9.22 -1.83 -6.63
C THR A 46 9.35 -2.59 -5.31
N ILE A 47 9.75 -1.92 -4.23
CA ILE A 47 9.84 -2.52 -2.88
C ILE A 47 8.45 -2.99 -2.42
N CYS A 48 7.40 -2.19 -2.63
CA CYS A 48 6.04 -2.56 -2.27
C CYS A 48 5.55 -3.77 -3.08
N GLU A 49 5.79 -3.79 -4.39
CA GLU A 49 5.43 -4.91 -5.27
C GLU A 49 6.13 -6.20 -4.84
N ALA A 50 7.44 -6.14 -4.58
CA ALA A 50 8.19 -7.28 -4.07
C ALA A 50 7.69 -7.73 -2.68
N GLY A 51 7.34 -6.78 -1.82
CA GLY A 51 6.77 -7.02 -0.49
C GLY A 51 5.43 -7.76 -0.55
N LEU A 52 4.54 -7.39 -1.47
CA LEU A 52 3.24 -8.04 -1.65
C LEU A 52 3.36 -9.50 -2.09
N VAL A 53 4.45 -9.87 -2.78
CA VAL A 53 4.71 -11.27 -3.15
C VAL A 53 5.28 -12.08 -1.97
N SER A 54 5.90 -11.41 -0.99
CA SER A 54 6.50 -12.07 0.17
C SER A 54 5.45 -12.54 1.17
N ARG A 55 5.43 -13.86 1.43
CA ARG A 55 4.54 -14.44 2.43
C ARG A 55 4.74 -13.83 3.82
N LYS A 56 5.99 -13.59 4.25
CA LYS A 56 6.29 -13.01 5.57
C LYS A 56 5.65 -11.62 5.75
N VAL A 57 5.71 -10.81 4.70
CA VAL A 57 5.14 -9.45 4.72
C VAL A 57 3.62 -9.54 4.73
N MET A 58 3.04 -10.40 3.89
CA MET A 58 1.58 -10.59 3.84
C MET A 58 1.03 -11.18 5.15
N ASP A 59 1.75 -12.11 5.78
CA ASP A 59 1.38 -12.66 7.10
C ASP A 59 1.35 -11.55 8.15
N TYR A 60 2.34 -10.65 8.18
CA TYR A 60 2.34 -9.47 9.05
C TYR A 60 1.17 -8.52 8.73
N LEU A 61 0.95 -8.19 7.46
CA LEU A 61 -0.12 -7.28 7.03
C LEU A 61 -1.52 -7.84 7.30
N SER A 62 -1.70 -9.16 7.22
CA SER A 62 -3.00 -9.82 7.42
C SER A 62 -3.59 -9.57 8.81
N GLN A 63 -2.72 -9.33 9.80
CA GLN A 63 -3.10 -8.94 11.15
C GLN A 63 -3.78 -7.57 11.23
N HIS A 64 -3.84 -6.82 10.14
CA HIS A 64 -4.54 -5.55 10.06
C HIS A 64 -5.68 -5.56 9.04
N PHE A 65 -5.92 -6.66 8.34
CA PHE A 65 -7.00 -6.76 7.37
C PHE A 65 -8.37 -6.82 8.05
N ARG A 66 -9.31 -6.01 7.56
CA ARG A 66 -10.72 -6.07 7.98
C ARG A 66 -11.53 -7.04 7.14
N ARG A 67 -11.21 -7.14 5.85
CA ARG A 67 -11.87 -8.05 4.90
C ARG A 67 -10.91 -9.17 4.55
N PRO A 68 -11.42 -10.38 4.27
CA PRO A 68 -10.57 -11.43 3.75
C PRO A 68 -9.96 -11.00 2.41
N VAL A 69 -8.66 -11.24 2.25
CA VAL A 69 -7.91 -10.94 1.01
C VAL A 69 -7.38 -12.26 0.48
N ARG A 70 -7.76 -12.59 -0.77
CA ARG A 70 -7.18 -13.73 -1.48
C ARG A 70 -6.02 -13.22 -2.34
N LEU A 71 -4.83 -13.73 -2.08
CA LEU A 71 -3.65 -13.47 -2.90
C LEU A 71 -3.14 -14.79 -3.46
N LYS A 72 -3.20 -14.93 -4.80
CA LYS A 72 -2.89 -16.20 -5.49
C LYS A 72 -3.70 -17.36 -4.89
N ASN A 73 -3.02 -18.34 -4.29
CA ASN A 73 -3.63 -19.51 -3.67
C ASN A 73 -3.82 -19.38 -2.15
N THR A 74 -3.38 -18.27 -1.53
CA THR A 74 -3.47 -18.06 -0.09
C THR A 74 -4.65 -17.16 0.24
N LEU A 75 -5.46 -17.59 1.20
CA LEU A 75 -6.56 -16.80 1.75
C LEU A 75 -6.14 -16.23 3.11
N TYR A 76 -6.04 -14.90 3.19
CA TYR A 76 -5.79 -14.18 4.43
C TYR A 76 -7.12 -13.78 5.04
N MET A 77 -7.46 -14.34 6.20
CA MET A 77 -8.69 -14.00 6.90
C MET A 77 -8.57 -12.59 7.51
N GLY A 78 -9.59 -11.78 7.29
CA GLY A 78 -9.73 -10.48 7.93
C GLY A 78 -10.69 -10.57 9.11
N ASP A 79 -10.68 -9.53 9.94
CA ASP A 79 -11.52 -9.41 11.12
C ASP A 79 -12.47 -8.21 10.96
N LEU A 80 -13.78 -8.47 10.92
CA LEU A 80 -14.83 -7.49 10.66
C LEU A 80 -14.99 -6.46 11.79
N ASP A 81 -14.58 -6.83 13.01
CA ASP A 81 -14.68 -6.00 14.21
C ASP A 81 -13.67 -4.85 14.21
N ARG A 82 -12.65 -4.92 13.34
CA ARG A 82 -11.66 -3.85 13.18
C ARG A 82 -12.29 -2.58 12.60
N PRO A 83 -11.85 -1.38 13.06
CA PRO A 83 -12.40 -0.12 12.59
C PRO A 83 -12.17 0.10 11.09
N SER A 84 -13.15 0.71 10.43
CA SER A 84 -12.98 1.15 9.04
C SER A 84 -11.98 2.29 8.95
N LEU A 85 -10.94 2.13 8.13
CA LEU A 85 -10.07 3.25 7.75
C LEU A 85 -10.67 4.09 6.60
N ARG A 86 -11.77 3.64 6.00
CA ARG A 86 -12.50 4.38 4.98
C ARG A 86 -13.45 5.36 5.68
N LYS A 87 -13.13 6.66 5.61
CA LYS A 87 -14.07 7.76 5.85
C LYS A 87 -15.08 7.85 4.72
#